data_AF-A0A2H3EAE7-F1
#
_entry.id   AF-A0A2H3EAE7-F1
#
_cell.length_a   1.000
_cell.length_b   1.000
_cell.length_c   1.000
_cell.angle_alpha   90.00
_cell.angle_beta   90.00
_cell.angle_gamma   90.00
#
_symmetry.space_group_name_H-M   'P 1'
#
loop_
_entity.id
_entity.type
_entity.pdbx_description
1 polymer ?
#
loop_
_entity_poly.entity_id
_entity_poly.type
_entity_poly.pdbx_seq_one_letter_code
_entity_poly.pdbx_strand_id
1 'polypeptide(L)'
;MDSPRISELLRSNEGPVDSERREFMRALTANKDMAGILQSKIVATQRLLDFLKDQRSIAESNKTDAAEILRQTRILNSDCLTNIFQQCLDEQSGDCDRNVHPFGPPEGADCLNPVRRAPWSLSQVCRRWREVALDSPRLW
;
A
#
# COMPACT_ATOMS: atom_id res chain seq x y z
N MET A 1 39.93 13.07 -30.48
CA MET A 1 41.40 13.13 -30.74
C MET A 1 41.55 12.79 -32.21
N ASP A 2 41.09 13.69 -33.08
CA ASP A 2 40.95 13.40 -34.50
C ASP A 2 42.08 14.11 -35.21
N SER A 3 43.30 13.62 -34.94
CA SER A 3 44.52 14.14 -35.56
C SER A 3 44.92 13.25 -36.73
N PRO A 4 45.21 13.80 -37.93
CA PRO A 4 45.70 13.01 -39.06
C PRO A 4 46.98 12.23 -38.70
N ARG A 5 47.80 12.76 -37.78
CA ARG A 5 49.01 12.09 -37.29
C ARG A 5 48.71 10.84 -36.45
N ILE A 6 47.64 10.85 -35.66
CA ILE A 6 47.20 9.67 -34.90
C ILE A 6 46.72 8.59 -35.86
N SER A 7 45.95 8.97 -36.88
CA SER A 7 45.47 8.03 -37.91
C SER A 7 46.61 7.41 -38.73
N GLU A 8 47.68 8.16 -38.99
CA GLU A 8 48.89 7.66 -39.66
C GLU A 8 49.63 6.65 -38.79
N LEU A 9 49.90 6.98 -37.52
CA LEU A 9 50.56 6.09 -36.56
C LEU A 9 49.78 4.78 -36.32
N LEU A 10 48.45 4.83 -36.39
CA LEU A 10 47.61 3.63 -36.28
C LEU A 10 47.62 2.75 -37.54
N ARG A 11 48.07 3.27 -38.69
CA ARG A 11 48.14 2.55 -39.97
C ARG A 11 49.55 2.06 -40.31
N SER A 12 50.58 2.52 -39.60
CA SER A 12 51.96 2.08 -39.77
C SER A 12 52.48 1.37 -38.51
N ASN A 13 53.63 0.69 -38.63
CA ASN A 13 54.36 0.17 -37.47
C ASN A 13 55.38 1.19 -36.93
N GLU A 14 55.34 2.44 -37.38
CA GLU A 14 56.23 3.47 -36.87
C GLU A 14 55.81 3.89 -35.46
N GLY A 15 56.79 4.02 -34.58
CA GLY A 15 56.56 4.51 -33.22
C GLY A 15 56.37 6.03 -33.20
N PRO A 16 55.61 6.54 -32.22
CA PRO A 16 55.54 7.98 -31.99
C PRO A 16 56.90 8.52 -31.56
N VAL A 17 57.21 9.76 -31.95
CA VAL A 17 58.42 10.45 -31.49
C VAL A 17 58.32 10.77 -29.99
N ASP A 18 59.44 11.09 -29.34
CA ASP A 18 59.46 11.25 -27.87
C ASP A 18 58.52 12.34 -27.34
N SER A 19 58.30 13.42 -28.09
CA SER A 19 57.33 14.47 -27.74
C SER A 19 55.89 13.95 -27.79
N GLU A 20 55.53 13.26 -28.90
CA GLU A 20 54.22 12.62 -29.09
C GLU A 20 53.99 11.55 -28.00
N ARG A 21 55.00 10.73 -27.70
CA ARG A 21 54.94 9.71 -26.65
C ARG A 21 54.62 10.34 -25.28
N ARG A 22 55.30 11.43 -24.91
CA ARG A 22 55.00 12.14 -23.65
C ARG A 22 53.59 12.73 -23.63
N GLU A 23 53.11 13.23 -24.76
CA GLU A 23 51.75 13.76 -24.88
C GLU A 23 50.69 12.65 -24.77
N PHE A 24 50.88 11.52 -25.45
CA PHE A 24 50.00 10.37 -25.33
C PHE A 24 49.98 9.80 -23.91
N MET A 25 51.12 9.73 -23.22
CA MET A 25 51.18 9.28 -21.82
C MET A 25 50.42 10.21 -20.88
N ARG A 26 50.52 11.53 -21.07
CA ARG A 26 49.74 12.52 -20.31
C ARG A 26 48.25 12.38 -20.59
N ALA A 27 47.87 12.32 -21.86
CA ALA A 27 46.48 12.15 -22.28
C ALA A 27 45.89 10.83 -21.76
N LEU A 28 46.65 9.73 -21.77
CA LEU A 28 46.23 8.44 -21.24
C LEU A 28 45.94 8.52 -19.74
N THR A 29 46.80 9.19 -18.97
CA THR A 29 46.60 9.37 -17.52
C THR A 29 45.37 10.22 -17.25
N ALA A 30 45.26 11.38 -17.91
CA ALA A 30 44.11 12.28 -17.75
C ALA A 30 42.78 11.61 -18.15
N ASN A 31 42.78 10.82 -19.23
CA ASN A 31 41.58 10.10 -19.67
C ASN A 31 41.18 8.98 -18.70
N LYS A 32 42.16 8.29 -18.08
CA LYS A 32 41.88 7.29 -17.04
C LYS A 32 41.24 7.95 -15.81
N ASP A 33 41.78 9.08 -15.36
CA ASP A 33 41.24 9.81 -14.22
C ASP A 33 39.81 10.32 -14.52
N MET A 34 39.61 10.89 -15.70
CA MET A 34 38.29 11.35 -16.15
C MET A 34 37.29 10.19 -16.23
N ALA A 35 37.69 9.04 -16.76
CA ALA A 35 36.83 7.85 -16.81
C ALA A 35 36.41 7.40 -15.40
N GLY A 36 37.35 7.42 -14.43
CA GLY A 36 37.04 7.11 -13.03
C GLY A 36 36.05 8.08 -12.38
N ILE A 37 36.21 9.39 -12.65
CA ILE A 37 35.29 10.44 -12.19
C ILE A 37 33.89 10.23 -12.78
N LEU A 38 33.80 10.00 -14.10
CA LEU A 38 32.54 9.75 -14.78
C LEU A 38 31.86 8.49 -14.26
N GLN A 39 32.60 7.41 -14.07
CA GLN A 39 32.07 6.18 -13.49
C GLN A 39 31.50 6.40 -12.08
N SER A 40 32.20 7.19 -11.25
CA SER A 40 31.72 7.54 -9.91
C SER A 40 30.42 8.35 -9.97
N LYS A 41 30.31 9.30 -10.91
CA LYS A 41 29.09 10.09 -11.13
C LYS A 41 27.93 9.23 -11.64
N ILE A 42 28.20 8.27 -12.52
CA ILE A 42 27.20 7.32 -13.02
C ILE A 42 26.65 6.50 -11.85
N VAL A 43 27.51 5.92 -11.02
CA VAL A 43 27.11 5.13 -9.86
C VAL A 43 26.30 5.97 -8.85
N ALA A 44 26.74 7.19 -8.56
CA ALA A 44 26.02 8.08 -7.65
C ALA A 44 24.62 8.46 -8.19
N THR A 45 24.53 8.79 -9.47
CA THR A 45 23.26 9.11 -10.13
C THR A 45 22.33 7.90 -10.16
N GLN A 46 22.85 6.71 -10.42
CA GLN A 46 22.05 5.49 -10.43
C GLN A 46 21.46 5.20 -9.04
N ARG A 47 22.27 5.32 -7.98
CA ARG A 47 21.78 5.18 -6.59
C ARG A 47 20.68 6.18 -6.25
N LEU A 48 20.85 7.44 -6.67
CA LEU A 48 19.83 8.47 -6.46
C LEU A 48 18.55 8.13 -7.23
N LEU A 49 18.67 7.69 -8.48
CA LEU A 49 17.52 7.29 -9.29
C LEU A 49 16.76 6.12 -8.65
N ASP A 50 17.46 5.12 -8.15
CA ASP A 50 16.86 3.97 -7.50
C ASP A 50 16.14 4.38 -6.20
N PHE A 51 16.77 5.22 -5.38
CA PHE A 51 16.11 5.82 -4.21
C PHE A 51 14.82 6.57 -4.58
N LEU A 52 14.86 7.42 -5.62
CA LEU A 52 13.69 8.18 -6.05
C LEU A 52 12.57 7.28 -6.59
N LYS A 53 12.91 6.18 -7.26
CA LYS A 53 11.91 5.18 -7.71
C LYS A 53 11.23 4.53 -6.51
N ASP A 54 11.98 4.16 -5.48
CA ASP A 54 11.43 3.56 -4.26
C ASP A 54 10.50 4.54 -3.54
N GLN A 55 10.92 5.80 -3.37
CA GLN A 55 10.09 6.83 -2.77
C GLN A 55 8.80 7.08 -3.55
N ARG A 56 8.87 7.10 -4.89
CA ARG A 56 7.68 7.21 -5.73
C ARG A 56 6.74 6.01 -5.56
N SER A 57 7.29 4.80 -5.50
CA SER A 57 6.50 3.58 -5.29
C SER A 57 5.75 3.62 -3.95
N ILE A 58 6.43 4.04 -2.89
CA ILE A 58 5.84 4.21 -1.55
C ILE A 58 4.72 5.26 -1.61
N ALA A 59 4.95 6.40 -2.25
CA ALA A 59 3.96 7.46 -2.37
C ALA A 59 2.69 7.02 -3.12
N GLU A 60 2.83 6.26 -4.22
CA GLU A 60 1.68 5.74 -4.96
C GLU A 60 0.92 4.66 -4.17
N SER A 61 1.63 3.81 -3.40
CA SER A 61 0.99 2.87 -2.47
C SER A 61 0.16 3.63 -1.43
N ASN A 62 0.77 4.60 -0.74
CA ASN A 62 0.09 5.40 0.28
C ASN A 62 -1.11 6.15 -0.27
N LYS A 63 -1.00 6.68 -1.51
CA LYS A 63 -2.11 7.34 -2.21
C LYS A 63 -3.24 6.36 -2.50
N THR A 64 -2.92 5.15 -2.95
CA THR A 64 -3.91 4.10 -3.21
C THR A 64 -4.61 3.68 -1.91
N ASP A 65 -3.84 3.47 -0.84
CA ASP A 65 -4.37 3.11 0.47
C ASP A 65 -5.27 4.21 1.03
N ALA A 66 -4.84 5.48 0.94
CA ALA A 66 -5.64 6.61 1.35
C ALA A 66 -6.94 6.72 0.55
N ALA A 67 -6.88 6.56 -0.78
CA ALA A 67 -8.07 6.56 -1.62
C ALA A 67 -9.05 5.45 -1.23
N GLU A 68 -8.54 4.24 -0.94
CA GLU A 68 -9.38 3.11 -0.53
C GLU A 68 -9.96 3.27 0.88
N ILE A 69 -9.22 3.86 1.82
CA ILE A 69 -9.73 4.20 3.15
C ILE A 69 -10.84 5.24 3.04
N LEU A 70 -10.67 6.25 2.19
CA LEU A 70 -11.63 7.34 2.02
C LEU A 70 -12.84 6.95 1.18
N ARG A 71 -12.78 5.85 0.41
CA ARG A 71 -13.89 5.41 -0.42
C ARG A 71 -15.11 5.05 0.45
N GLN A 72 -16.22 5.75 0.21
CA GLN A 72 -17.49 5.63 0.94
C GLN A 72 -18.06 4.20 1.04
N THR A 73 -17.57 3.23 0.25
CA THR A 73 -17.99 1.83 0.32
C THR A 73 -17.64 1.14 1.64
N ARG A 74 -16.73 1.70 2.44
CA ARG A 74 -16.47 1.23 3.82
C ARG A 74 -17.45 1.82 4.85
N ILE A 75 -18.27 2.78 4.46
CA ILE A 75 -19.15 3.53 5.33
C ILE A 75 -20.59 3.13 5.02
N LEU A 76 -21.07 2.04 5.64
CA LEU A 76 -22.49 1.71 5.62
C LEU A 76 -23.26 2.88 6.27
N ASN A 77 -24.24 3.45 5.58
CA ASN A 77 -25.14 4.45 6.14
C ASN A 77 -25.92 3.87 7.34
N SER A 78 -26.45 4.74 8.20
CA SER A 78 -27.25 4.33 9.36
C SER A 78 -28.39 3.40 8.95
N ASP A 79 -29.00 3.65 7.79
CA ASP A 79 -30.17 2.91 7.32
C ASP A 79 -29.80 1.47 6.94
N CYS A 80 -28.69 1.26 6.20
CA CYS A 80 -28.19 -0.08 5.91
C CYS A 80 -27.77 -0.81 7.19
N LEU A 81 -27.13 -0.13 8.14
CA LEU A 81 -26.77 -0.73 9.42
C LEU A 81 -28.01 -1.13 10.22
N THR A 82 -29.02 -0.27 10.25
CA THR A 82 -30.30 -0.55 10.91
C THR A 82 -31.04 -1.71 10.24
N ASN A 83 -31.01 -1.80 8.91
CA ASN A 83 -31.61 -2.92 8.18
C ASN A 83 -30.86 -4.24 8.45
N ILE A 84 -29.53 -4.22 8.49
CA ILE A 84 -28.72 -5.40 8.89
C ILE A 84 -29.12 -5.85 10.29
N PHE A 85 -29.21 -4.92 11.23
CA PHE A 85 -29.63 -5.20 12.61
C PHE A 85 -31.03 -5.80 12.71
N GLN A 86 -31.99 -5.25 11.96
CA GLN A 86 -33.37 -5.76 11.89
C GLN A 86 -33.45 -7.15 11.28
N GLN A 87 -32.72 -7.40 10.19
CA GLN A 87 -32.71 -8.72 9.57
C GLN A 87 -32.09 -9.79 10.49
N CYS A 88 -31.02 -9.46 11.21
CA CYS A 88 -30.47 -10.37 12.21
C CYS A 88 -31.46 -10.65 13.36
N LEU A 89 -32.33 -9.70 13.72
CA LEU A 89 -33.41 -9.92 14.71
C LEU A 89 -34.52 -10.82 14.16
N ASP A 90 -34.95 -10.59 12.92
CA ASP A 90 -36.04 -11.34 12.28
C ASP A 90 -35.64 -12.82 12.07
N GLU A 91 -34.40 -13.10 11.66
CA GLU A 91 -33.87 -14.46 11.51
C GLU A 91 -33.83 -15.23 12.84
N GLN A 92 -33.65 -14.55 13.97
CA GLN A 92 -33.69 -15.18 15.31
C GLN A 92 -35.12 -15.38 15.84
N SER A 93 -36.07 -14.57 15.37
CA SER A 93 -37.49 -14.75 15.70
C SER A 93 -38.13 -15.95 14.99
N GLY A 94 -37.50 -16.47 13.94
CA GLY A 94 -37.97 -17.65 13.20
C GLY A 94 -37.77 -18.98 13.92
N ASP A 95 -36.94 -19.03 14.95
CA ASP A 95 -36.55 -20.26 15.67
C ASP A 95 -37.06 -20.31 17.13
N CYS A 96 -37.85 -19.32 17.59
CA CYS A 96 -38.61 -19.47 18.84
C CYS A 96 -39.82 -20.36 18.59
N ASP A 97 -39.54 -21.67 18.67
CA ASP A 97 -40.38 -22.76 19.12
C ASP A 97 -41.90 -22.54 19.03
N ARG A 98 -42.50 -23.30 18.13
CA ARG A 98 -43.94 -23.37 17.83
C ARG A 98 -44.76 -24.03 18.95
N ASN A 99 -44.34 -23.89 20.20
CA ASN A 99 -44.93 -24.53 21.39
C ASN A 99 -45.17 -23.50 22.51
N VAL A 100 -46.09 -22.56 22.28
CA VAL A 100 -46.56 -21.65 23.34
C VAL A 100 -47.66 -22.35 24.14
N HIS A 101 -47.36 -22.72 25.38
CA HIS A 101 -48.37 -23.13 26.35
C HIS A 101 -49.26 -21.93 26.73
N PRO A 102 -50.61 -22.04 26.76
CA PRO A 102 -51.49 -20.87 26.94
C PRO A 102 -51.50 -20.20 28.32
N PHE A 103 -50.84 -20.74 29.35
CA PHE A 103 -51.01 -20.29 30.74
C PHE A 103 -49.74 -20.35 31.61
N GLY A 104 -48.58 -19.91 31.10
CA GLY A 104 -47.39 -19.72 31.93
C GLY A 104 -46.49 -18.60 31.42
N PRO A 105 -45.75 -17.89 32.27
CA PRO A 105 -44.66 -17.05 31.80
C PRO A 105 -43.64 -17.96 31.11
N PRO A 106 -43.12 -17.61 29.92
CA PRO A 106 -42.18 -18.48 29.23
C PRO A 106 -40.91 -18.61 30.08
N GLU A 107 -40.77 -19.74 30.76
CA GLU A 107 -39.53 -20.13 31.43
C GLU A 107 -38.43 -20.24 30.37
N GLY A 108 -37.40 -19.39 30.48
CA GLY A 108 -36.24 -19.42 29.60
C GLY A 108 -36.07 -18.21 28.68
N ALA A 109 -36.87 -17.15 28.85
CA ALA A 109 -36.53 -15.82 28.33
C ALA A 109 -35.41 -15.20 29.19
N ASP A 110 -34.24 -15.85 29.20
CA ASP A 110 -33.05 -15.27 29.80
C ASP A 110 -32.58 -14.11 28.91
N CYS A 111 -32.90 -12.89 29.36
CA CYS A 111 -32.55 -11.63 28.69
C CYS A 111 -31.03 -11.47 28.47
N LEU A 112 -30.23 -12.35 29.07
CA LEU A 112 -28.77 -12.35 29.03
C LEU A 112 -28.19 -13.43 28.10
N ASN A 113 -29.00 -14.21 27.37
CA ASN A 113 -28.49 -15.26 26.49
C ASN A 113 -28.02 -14.70 25.12
N PRO A 114 -26.70 -14.58 24.87
CA PRO A 114 -26.16 -13.95 23.67
C PRO A 114 -26.40 -14.76 22.39
N VAL A 115 -26.81 -16.03 22.51
CA VAL A 115 -27.10 -16.92 21.39
C VAL A 115 -28.51 -16.67 20.81
N ARG A 116 -29.42 -16.09 21.61
CA ARG A 116 -30.84 -15.84 21.23
C ARG A 116 -31.17 -14.38 20.90
N ARG A 117 -30.24 -13.45 21.15
CA ARG A 117 -30.27 -12.07 20.64
C ARG A 117 -28.86 -11.65 20.21
N ALA A 118 -28.52 -11.86 18.93
CA ALA A 118 -27.31 -11.40 18.25
C ALA A 118 -27.12 -9.86 18.03
N PRO A 119 -28.01 -8.91 18.42
CA PRO A 119 -27.75 -7.49 18.16
C PRO A 119 -26.52 -6.93 18.86
N TRP A 120 -26.22 -7.39 20.08
CA TRP A 120 -25.18 -6.76 20.91
C TRP A 120 -23.77 -7.02 20.38
N SER A 121 -23.52 -8.20 19.80
CA SER A 121 -22.23 -8.50 19.16
C SER A 121 -21.97 -7.60 17.95
N LEU A 122 -23.02 -7.20 17.22
CA LEU A 122 -22.87 -6.30 16.07
C LEU A 122 -22.44 -4.88 16.50
N SER A 123 -22.83 -4.44 17.70
CA SER A 123 -22.35 -3.17 18.28
C SER A 123 -20.84 -3.16 18.58
N GLN A 124 -20.15 -4.32 18.53
CA GLN A 124 -18.72 -4.44 18.81
C GLN A 124 -17.84 -4.36 17.56
N VAL A 125 -18.42 -4.27 16.36
CA VAL A 125 -17.66 -4.24 15.08
C VAL A 125 -16.80 -2.98 14.96
N CYS A 126 -17.38 -1.80 15.18
CA CYS A 126 -16.65 -0.53 15.23
C CYS A 126 -17.47 0.56 15.94
N ARG A 127 -16.87 1.73 16.17
CA ARG A 127 -17.54 2.85 16.88
C ARG A 127 -18.86 3.26 16.23
N ARG A 128 -18.92 3.32 14.89
CA ARG A 128 -20.12 3.69 14.14
C ARG A 128 -21.24 2.67 14.26
N TRP A 129 -20.92 1.37 14.25
CA TRP A 129 -21.93 0.31 14.45
C TRP A 129 -22.51 0.38 15.87
N ARG A 130 -21.67 0.72 16.86
CA ARG A 130 -22.12 0.95 18.24
C ARG A 130 -23.04 2.15 18.36
N GLU A 131 -22.67 3.28 17.76
CA GLU A 131 -23.48 4.51 17.74
C GLU A 131 -24.87 4.20 17.16
N VAL A 132 -24.95 3.56 15.98
CA VAL A 132 -26.24 3.21 15.35
C VAL A 132 -27.03 2.18 16.17
N ALA A 133 -26.37 1.22 16.83
CA ALA A 133 -27.04 0.25 17.68
C ALA A 133 -27.64 0.88 18.95
N LEU A 134 -26.96 1.86 19.55
CA LEU A 134 -27.46 2.62 20.69
C LEU A 134 -28.62 3.55 20.28
N ASP A 135 -28.56 4.12 19.07
CA ASP A 135 -29.59 5.00 18.52
C ASP A 135 -30.80 4.26 17.93
N SER A 136 -30.80 2.93 17.92
CA SER A 136 -31.92 2.09 17.46
C SER A 136 -32.66 1.44 18.64
N PRO A 137 -33.77 2.04 19.12
CA PRO A 137 -34.55 1.49 20.23
C PRO A 137 -35.06 0.07 19.99
N ARG A 138 -35.26 -0.30 18.72
CA ARG A 138 -35.76 -1.65 18.33
C ARG A 138 -34.75 -2.78 18.63
N LEU A 139 -33.51 -2.46 19.01
CA LEU A 139 -32.46 -3.44 19.35
C LEU A 139 -32.36 -3.76 20.85
N TRP A 140 -33.08 -3.03 21.70
CA TRP A 140 -33.10 -3.18 23.15
C TRP A 140 -34.49 -3.70 23.57
#